data_AF-A0A7V8AAM3-F1
#
_entry.id   AF-A0A7V8AAM3-F1
#
_cell.length_a   1.000
_cell.length_b   1.000
_cell.length_c   1.000
_cell.angle_alpha   90.00
_cell.angle_beta   90.00
_cell.angle_gamma   90.00
#
_symmetry.space_group_name_H-M   'P 1'
#
loop_
_entity.id
_entity.type
_entity.pdbx_description
1 polymer ?
#
loop_
_entity_poly.entity_id
_entity_poly.type
_entity_poly.pdbx_seq_one_letter_code
_entity_poly.pdbx_strand_id
1 'polypeptide(L)'
;GYLGNDQETWREYDACALLEDGNPLPLCLVDQGSADNFLESQLKTHLFESALLMSGQSAEVRYQEGYDHSYYFIATFMEDHLRFHAKYLAV
;
A
#
# COMPACT_ATOMS: atom_id res chain seq x y z
N GLY A 1 19.35 12.05 -8.38
CA GLY A 1 18.82 10.82 -9.03
C GLY A 1 18.17 11.18 -10.35
N TYR A 2 17.49 10.24 -11.01
CA TYR A 2 16.75 10.51 -12.26
C TYR A 2 15.68 11.61 -12.10
N LEU A 3 15.16 11.81 -10.88
CA LEU A 3 14.15 12.82 -10.53
C LEU A 3 14.75 14.18 -10.07
N GLY A 4 16.06 14.39 -10.19
CA GLY A 4 16.69 15.63 -9.71
C GLY A 4 16.75 15.77 -8.19
N ASN A 5 16.83 17.02 -7.71
CA ASN A 5 16.93 17.37 -6.28
C ASN A 5 15.70 18.14 -5.75
N ASP A 6 14.78 18.50 -6.65
CA ASP A 6 13.54 19.18 -6.28
C ASP A 6 12.55 18.14 -5.76
N GLN A 7 12.34 18.11 -4.44
CA GLN A 7 11.50 17.11 -3.79
C GLN A 7 10.01 17.29 -4.08
N GLU A 8 9.58 18.49 -4.49
CA GLU A 8 8.18 18.71 -4.89
C GLU A 8 7.80 17.83 -6.07
N THR A 9 8.75 17.59 -6.99
CA THR A 9 8.54 16.70 -8.15
C THR A 9 8.41 15.22 -7.78
N TRP A 10 8.75 14.83 -6.54
CA TRP A 10 8.70 13.43 -6.10
C TRP A 10 7.31 13.05 -5.58
N ARG A 11 6.49 14.04 -5.20
CA ARG A 11 5.13 13.83 -4.67
C ARG A 11 4.26 13.01 -5.61
N GLU A 12 4.42 13.18 -6.92
CA GLU A 12 3.71 12.41 -7.96
C GLU A 12 4.01 10.89 -7.92
N TYR A 13 5.04 10.48 -7.18
CA TYR A 13 5.51 9.09 -7.07
C TYR A 13 5.40 8.52 -5.64
N ASP A 14 4.81 9.26 -4.70
CA ASP A 14 4.62 8.83 -3.32
C ASP A 14 3.13 8.61 -3.02
N ALA A 15 2.77 7.39 -2.58
CA ALA A 15 1.38 7.03 -2.33
C ALA A 15 0.72 7.87 -1.22
N CYS A 16 1.46 8.27 -0.18
CA CYS A 16 0.94 9.12 0.88
C CYS A 16 0.75 10.55 0.36
N ALA A 17 1.74 11.10 -0.35
CA ALA A 17 1.65 12.43 -0.93
C ALA A 17 0.49 12.54 -1.94
N LEU A 18 0.27 11.51 -2.76
CA LEU A 18 -0.87 11.46 -3.68
C LEU A 18 -2.21 11.56 -2.93
N LEU A 19 -2.36 10.88 -1.79
CA LEU A 19 -3.56 10.99 -0.95
C LEU A 19 -3.69 12.39 -0.34
N GLU A 20 -2.60 12.95 0.19
CA GLU A 20 -2.57 14.31 0.74
C GLU A 20 -2.96 15.37 -0.31
N ASP A 21 -2.53 15.18 -1.55
CA ASP A 21 -2.84 16.04 -2.70
C ASP A 21 -4.27 15.86 -3.23
N GLY A 22 -5.05 14.99 -2.58
CA GLY A 22 -6.48 14.78 -2.88
C GLY A 22 -6.74 13.88 -4.09
N ASN A 23 -5.74 13.10 -4.54
CA ASN A 23 -5.95 12.14 -5.61
C ASN A 23 -6.91 11.03 -5.14
N PRO A 24 -7.89 10.63 -5.96
CA PRO A 24 -8.82 9.57 -5.60
C PRO A 24 -8.07 8.24 -5.56
N LEU A 25 -8.27 7.48 -4.49
CA LEU A 25 -7.80 6.12 -4.34
C LEU A 25 -8.90 5.17 -4.83
N PRO A 26 -8.63 4.36 -5.88
CA PRO A 26 -9.50 3.25 -6.24
C PRO A 26 -9.59 2.22 -5.12
N LEU A 27 -10.47 1.22 -5.28
CA LEU A 27 -10.55 0.11 -4.33
C LEU A 27 -9.16 -0.53 -4.14
N CYS A 28 -8.71 -0.53 -2.89
CA CYS A 28 -7.35 -0.92 -2.52
C CYS A 28 -7.38 -1.95 -1.38
N LEU A 29 -6.65 -3.03 -1.58
CA LEU A 29 -6.37 -4.07 -0.59
C LEU A 29 -4.84 -4.16 -0.43
N VAL A 30 -4.36 -4.09 0.81
CA VAL A 30 -2.95 -4.21 1.18
C VAL A 30 -2.82 -5.32 2.21
N ASP A 31 -1.95 -6.29 1.94
CA ASP A 31 -1.46 -7.24 2.95
C ASP A 31 -0.03 -6.89 3.32
N GLN A 32 0.25 -6.80 4.61
CA GLN A 32 1.57 -6.54 5.18
C GLN A 32 1.96 -7.66 6.13
N GLY A 33 3.07 -8.35 5.89
CA GLY A 33 3.64 -9.27 6.88
C GLY A 33 4.11 -8.53 8.13
N SER A 34 3.72 -8.98 9.33
CA SER A 34 4.12 -8.30 10.58
C SER A 34 5.56 -8.59 11.01
N ALA A 35 6.17 -9.66 10.47
CA ALA A 35 7.57 -10.01 10.69
C ALA A 35 8.47 -9.57 9.52
N ASP A 36 7.99 -8.67 8.67
CA ASP A 36 8.77 -8.11 7.57
C ASP A 36 9.86 -7.17 8.09
N ASN A 37 11.12 -7.51 7.82
CA ASN A 37 12.29 -6.74 8.25
C ASN A 37 12.36 -5.31 7.66
N PHE A 38 11.57 -5.02 6.62
CA PHE A 38 11.52 -3.72 5.97
C PHE A 38 10.34 -2.85 6.42
N LEU A 39 9.43 -3.39 7.26
CA LEU A 39 8.22 -2.71 7.71
C LEU A 39 8.50 -1.32 8.29
N GLU A 40 9.38 -1.24 9.29
CA GLU A 40 9.62 0.02 10.01
C GLU A 40 10.52 1.00 9.24
N SER A 41 11.48 0.48 8.46
CA SER A 41 12.52 1.31 7.85
C SER A 41 12.17 1.80 6.45
N GLN A 42 11.41 1.01 5.68
CA GLN A 42 11.14 1.29 4.26
C GLN A 42 9.65 1.35 3.96
N LEU A 43 8.89 0.32 4.31
CA LEU A 43 7.48 0.18 3.88
C LEU A 43 6.58 1.19 4.58
N LYS A 44 6.71 1.28 5.91
CA LYS A 44 6.02 2.24 6.77
C LYS A 44 4.52 2.29 6.53
N THR A 45 3.88 1.12 6.46
CA THR A 45 2.44 0.96 6.14
C THR A 45 1.54 1.84 7.03
N HIS A 46 1.94 2.10 8.28
CA HIS A 46 1.26 3.02 9.20
C HIS A 46 1.16 4.48 8.69
N LEU A 47 2.12 4.95 7.87
CA LEU A 47 2.05 6.28 7.24
C LEU A 47 0.96 6.33 6.18
N PHE A 48 0.81 5.26 5.39
CA PHE A 48 -0.26 5.14 4.41
C PHE A 48 -1.64 5.10 5.09
N GLU A 49 -1.79 4.34 6.19
CA GLU A 49 -3.02 4.35 7.00
C GLU A 49 -3.34 5.74 7.56
N SER A 50 -2.31 6.48 8.00
CA SER A 50 -2.48 7.86 8.48
C SER A 50 -2.90 8.81 7.35
N ALA A 51 -2.33 8.67 6.16
CA ALA A 51 -2.69 9.45 4.97
C ALA A 51 -4.12 9.16 4.48
N LEU A 52 -4.57 7.90 4.54
CA LEU A 52 -5.96 7.52 4.28
C LEU A 52 -6.92 8.25 5.22
N LEU A 53 -6.63 8.20 6.53
CA LEU A 53 -7.44 8.88 7.54
C LEU A 53 -7.52 10.40 7.30
N MET A 54 -6.38 11.02 7.01
CA MET A 54 -6.27 12.47 6.76
C MET A 54 -7.00 12.90 5.48
N SER A 55 -6.95 12.08 4.43
CA SER A 55 -7.62 12.34 3.15
C SER A 55 -9.10 11.97 3.14
N GLY A 56 -9.60 11.33 4.22
CA GLY A 56 -10.98 10.84 4.30
C GLY A 56 -11.26 9.66 3.37
N GLN A 57 -10.21 8.97 2.90
CA GLN A 57 -10.29 7.81 2.03
C GLN A 57 -10.02 6.52 2.83
N SER A 58 -10.32 5.37 2.24
CA SER A 58 -10.18 4.08 2.92
C SER A 58 -9.60 3.02 1.99
N ALA A 59 -8.76 2.16 2.56
CA ALA A 59 -8.30 0.91 1.95
C ALA A 59 -8.51 -0.23 2.95
N GLU A 60 -8.62 -1.46 2.46
CA GLU A 60 -8.55 -2.65 3.31
C GLU A 60 -7.07 -2.96 3.57
N VAL A 61 -6.58 -2.70 4.79
CA VAL A 61 -5.20 -2.99 5.20
C VAL A 61 -5.21 -4.13 6.20
N ARG A 62 -4.50 -5.22 5.90
CA ARG A 62 -4.43 -6.43 6.73
C ARG A 62 -2.98 -6.69 7.12
N TYR A 63 -2.74 -6.87 8.42
CA TYR A 63 -1.45 -7.31 8.93
C TYR A 63 -1.46 -8.83 9.14
N GLN A 64 -0.57 -9.52 8.43
CA GLN A 64 -0.47 -10.96 8.42
C GLN A 64 0.61 -11.41 9.41
N GLU A 65 0.16 -11.94 10.55
CA GLU A 65 1.03 -12.21 11.68
C GLU A 65 2.13 -13.23 11.37
N GLY A 66 3.38 -12.87 11.64
CA GLY A 66 4.54 -13.75 11.46
C GLY A 66 5.03 -13.90 10.01
N TYR A 67 4.36 -13.26 9.03
CA TYR A 67 4.79 -13.31 7.63
C TYR A 67 5.90 -12.28 7.33
N ASP A 68 6.77 -12.64 6.40
CA ASP A 68 7.93 -11.88 5.97
C ASP A 68 7.71 -11.17 4.62
N HIS A 69 8.80 -10.73 3.97
CA HIS A 69 8.79 -10.04 2.67
C HIS A 69 8.85 -10.99 1.45
N SER A 70 8.82 -12.31 1.66
CA SER A 70 9.18 -13.25 0.62
C SER A 70 8.01 -13.60 -0.32
N TYR A 71 8.31 -14.31 -1.40
CA TYR A 71 7.27 -14.91 -2.23
C TYR A 71 6.44 -15.97 -1.50
N TYR A 72 6.90 -16.53 -0.37
CA TYR A 72 6.05 -17.40 0.45
C TYR A 72 4.88 -16.62 1.05
N PHE A 73 5.14 -15.41 1.54
CA PHE A 73 4.10 -14.50 1.98
C PHE A 73 3.14 -14.16 0.84
N ILE A 74 3.68 -13.66 -0.29
CA ILE A 74 2.88 -13.26 -1.45
C ILE A 74 1.99 -14.41 -1.95
N ALA A 75 2.56 -15.61 -2.12
CA ALA A 75 1.83 -16.77 -2.63
C ALA A 75 0.72 -17.23 -1.67
N THR A 76 0.90 -17.06 -0.36
CA THR A 76 -0.10 -17.47 0.64
C THR A 76 -1.40 -16.67 0.51
N PHE A 77 -1.30 -15.36 0.23
CA PHE A 77 -2.47 -14.47 0.12
C PHE A 77 -2.85 -14.12 -1.33
N MET A 78 -2.16 -14.68 -2.33
CA MET A 78 -2.40 -14.39 -3.74
C MET A 78 -3.85 -14.68 -4.16
N GLU A 79 -4.44 -15.77 -3.69
CA GLU A 79 -5.83 -16.11 -4.03
C GLU A 79 -6.82 -15.03 -3.54
N ASP A 80 -6.60 -14.47 -2.36
CA ASP A 80 -7.43 -13.39 -1.83
C ASP A 80 -7.36 -12.15 -2.73
N HIS A 81 -6.17 -11.78 -3.19
CA HIS A 81 -5.96 -10.65 -4.10
C HIS A 81 -6.63 -10.88 -5.45
N LEU A 82 -6.48 -12.09 -6.01
CA LEU A 82 -7.17 -12.46 -7.26
C LEU A 82 -8.69 -12.38 -7.11
N ARG A 83 -9.24 -12.85 -5.99
CA ARG A 83 -10.68 -12.76 -5.71
C ARG A 83 -11.13 -11.33 -5.46
N PHE A 84 -10.33 -10.53 -4.77
CA PHE A 84 -10.58 -9.10 -4.57
C PHE A 84 -10.72 -8.39 -5.93
N HIS A 85 -9.74 -8.55 -6.81
CA HIS A 85 -9.80 -7.95 -8.14
C HIS A 85 -10.95 -8.51 -8.98
N ALA A 86 -11.18 -9.83 -8.95
CA ALA A 86 -12.26 -10.45 -9.70
C ALA A 86 -13.65 -9.88 -9.34
N LYS A 87 -13.90 -9.53 -8.08
CA LYS A 87 -15.16 -8.90 -7.64
C LYS A 87 -15.46 -7.58 -8.36
N TYR A 88 -14.43 -6.84 -8.76
CA TYR A 88 -14.58 -5.51 -9.36
C TYR A 88 -14.27 -5.48 -10.86
N LEU A 89 -13.71 -6.56 -11.41
CA LEU A 89 -13.44 -6.73 -12.84
C LEU A 89 -14.45 -7.62 -13.56
N ALA A 90 -15.22 -8.44 -12.84
CA ALA A 90 -16.28 -9.24 -13.44
C ALA A 90 -17.36 -8.30 -14.00
N VAL A 91 -17.53 -8.37 -15.33
CA VAL A 91 -18.59 -7.70 -16.10
C VAL A 91 -19.91 -8.44 -15.95
#